data_AF-A0A849QGZ6-F1
#
_entry.id   AF-A0A849QGZ6-F1
#
_cell.length_a   1.000
_cell.length_b   1.000
_cell.length_c   1.000
_cell.angle_alpha   90.00
_cell.angle_beta   90.00
_cell.angle_gamma   90.00
#
_symmetry.space_group_name_H-M   'P 1'
#
loop_
_entity.id
_entity.type
_entity.pdbx_description
1 polymer ?
#
loop_
_entity_poly.entity_id
_entity_poly.type
_entity_poly.pdbx_seq_one_letter_code
_entity_poly.pdbx_strand_id
1 'polypeptide(L)'
;MKSDIDILNEIIKDNAKILPEDNYGKLKVKLIEPQQLDSSATIFGLPNDSIIIKVDAFKSPDTIFNCSNGECKRSDFVIIANTDNKKVILHIEMKAKNGKNSDIIKQLKGADCFISYCQKIGQEFWNQPDFLKDYNTRFVAIMHTRIGKSKTRAERKPCVHDCPEDMLIIPLHHLAFNHLAGK
;
A
#
# COMPACT_ATOMS: atom_id res chain seq x y z
N MET A 1 19.07 -13.58 12.78
CA MET A 1 18.43 -12.25 12.85
C MET A 1 17.13 -12.38 12.07
N LYS A 2 15.99 -11.98 12.64
CA LYS A 2 14.71 -12.06 11.92
C LYS A 2 14.70 -11.00 10.82
N SER A 3 14.12 -11.31 9.66
CA SER A 3 13.89 -10.30 8.64
C SER A 3 12.79 -9.32 9.08
N ASP A 4 12.70 -8.16 8.42
CA ASP A 4 11.60 -7.22 8.68
C ASP A 4 10.23 -7.87 8.43
N ILE A 5 10.13 -8.71 7.39
CA ILE A 5 8.89 -9.40 7.03
C ILE A 5 8.51 -10.46 8.09
N ASP A 6 9.49 -11.18 8.66
CA ASP A 6 9.25 -12.10 9.79
C ASP A 6 8.65 -11.35 11.00
N ILE A 7 9.22 -10.19 11.33
CA ILE A 7 8.75 -9.37 12.45
C ILE A 7 7.34 -8.82 12.16
N LEU A 8 7.08 -8.37 10.94
CA LEU A 8 5.74 -7.95 10.53
C LEU A 8 4.72 -9.09 10.63
N ASN A 9 5.11 -10.31 10.32
CA ASN A 9 4.25 -11.48 10.48
C ASN A 9 3.90 -11.76 11.95
N GLU A 10 4.75 -11.37 12.90
CA GLU A 10 4.49 -11.48 14.35
C GLU A 10 3.68 -10.30 14.90
N ILE A 11 3.91 -9.07 14.39
CA ILE A 11 3.19 -7.86 14.82
C ILE A 11 1.73 -7.88 14.31
N ILE A 12 1.54 -8.27 13.05
CA ILE A 12 0.25 -8.15 12.36
C ILE A 12 -0.57 -9.43 12.59
N LYS A 13 -1.84 -9.27 12.96
CA LYS A 13 -2.78 -10.39 13.08
C LYS A 13 -3.17 -10.95 11.72
N ASP A 14 -3.41 -12.25 11.64
CA ASP A 14 -3.71 -12.93 10.38
C ASP A 14 -4.98 -12.43 9.69
N ASN A 15 -5.98 -11.97 10.45
CA ASN A 15 -7.22 -11.40 9.88
C ASN A 15 -7.00 -10.06 9.15
N ALA A 16 -5.89 -9.38 9.43
CA ALA A 16 -5.47 -8.16 8.75
C ALA A 16 -4.49 -8.45 7.60
N LYS A 17 -4.12 -9.71 7.36
CA LYS A 17 -3.25 -10.11 6.25
C LYS A 17 -4.06 -10.61 5.06
N ILE A 18 -3.50 -10.47 3.86
CA ILE A 18 -3.98 -11.14 2.65
C ILE A 18 -2.89 -12.09 2.19
N LEU A 19 -3.25 -13.36 2.02
CA LEU A 19 -2.33 -14.36 1.50
C LEU A 19 -2.24 -14.23 -0.03
N PRO A 20 -1.02 -14.15 -0.60
CA PRO A 20 -0.85 -14.22 -2.04
C PRO A 20 -1.16 -15.64 -2.55
N GLU A 21 -1.56 -15.72 -3.81
CA GLU A 21 -1.83 -16.95 -4.54
C GLU A 21 -0.71 -17.24 -5.53
N ASP A 22 -0.36 -18.52 -5.73
CA ASP A 22 0.53 -18.90 -6.84
C ASP A 22 -0.19 -18.75 -8.18
N ASN A 23 0.56 -18.28 -9.18
CA ASN A 23 0.10 -18.13 -10.54
C ASN A 23 1.24 -18.47 -11.51
N TYR A 24 1.40 -19.76 -11.77
CA TYR A 24 2.43 -20.31 -12.65
C TYR A 24 3.86 -19.99 -12.16
N GLY A 25 4.11 -20.20 -10.87
CA GLY A 25 5.42 -19.94 -10.25
C GLY A 25 5.71 -18.46 -9.98
N LYS A 26 4.69 -17.59 -10.09
CA LYS A 26 4.74 -16.18 -9.70
C LYS A 26 3.60 -15.89 -8.75
N LEU A 27 3.87 -15.16 -7.67
CA LEU A 27 2.83 -14.76 -6.74
C LEU A 27 1.95 -13.64 -7.32
N LYS A 28 0.66 -13.72 -7.03
CA LYS A 28 -0.30 -12.64 -7.27
C LYS A 28 -1.13 -12.39 -6.01
N VAL A 29 -1.69 -11.20 -5.89
CA VAL A 29 -2.69 -10.89 -4.87
C VAL A 29 -3.90 -10.23 -5.52
N LYS A 30 -5.09 -10.64 -5.09
CA LYS A 30 -6.34 -9.96 -5.45
C LYS A 30 -6.74 -9.04 -4.30
N LEU A 31 -6.71 -7.74 -4.56
CA LEU A 31 -7.22 -6.71 -3.67
C LEU A 31 -8.70 -6.48 -4.01
N ILE A 32 -9.57 -6.48 -3.00
CA ILE A 32 -11.00 -6.27 -3.15
C ILE A 32 -11.37 -5.06 -2.31
N GLU A 33 -11.99 -4.05 -2.92
CA GLU A 33 -12.40 -2.85 -2.21
C GLU A 33 -13.39 -3.19 -1.08
N PRO A 34 -13.12 -2.77 0.17
CA PRO A 34 -13.91 -3.17 1.33
C PRO A 34 -15.41 -2.87 1.20
N GLN A 35 -15.75 -1.76 0.52
CA GLN A 35 -17.12 -1.28 0.37
C GLN A 35 -17.79 -1.74 -0.93
N GLN A 36 -17.06 -2.35 -1.87
CA GLN A 36 -17.60 -2.78 -3.16
C GLN A 36 -16.91 -4.07 -3.64
N LEU A 37 -17.52 -5.22 -3.34
CA LEU A 37 -16.94 -6.55 -3.62
C LEU A 37 -16.65 -6.82 -5.10
N ASP A 38 -17.40 -6.18 -6.00
CA ASP A 38 -17.18 -6.29 -7.45
C ASP A 38 -16.00 -5.44 -7.96
N SER A 39 -15.48 -4.54 -7.11
CA SER A 39 -14.30 -3.73 -7.39
C SER A 39 -13.07 -4.45 -6.86
N SER A 40 -12.34 -5.10 -7.77
CA SER A 40 -11.10 -5.79 -7.44
C SER A 40 -9.97 -5.48 -8.41
N ALA A 41 -8.75 -5.44 -7.90
CA ALA A 41 -7.53 -5.30 -8.68
C ALA A 41 -6.62 -6.49 -8.37
N THR A 42 -5.99 -7.06 -9.41
CA THR A 42 -5.03 -8.15 -9.22
C THR A 42 -3.63 -7.65 -9.53
N ILE A 43 -2.73 -7.77 -8.55
CA ILE A 43 -1.31 -7.42 -8.70
C ILE A 43 -0.52 -8.72 -8.91
N PHE A 44 0.20 -8.82 -10.01
CA PHE A 44 1.02 -9.97 -10.39
C PHE A 44 2.50 -9.71 -10.16
N GLY A 45 3.23 -10.80 -9.97
CA GLY A 45 4.69 -10.77 -9.84
C GLY A 45 5.12 -10.22 -8.48
N LEU A 46 4.36 -10.51 -7.43
CA LEU A 46 4.78 -10.23 -6.07
C LEU A 46 6.06 -11.01 -5.74
N PRO A 47 7.00 -10.40 -5.02
CA PRO A 47 8.15 -11.12 -4.47
C PRO A 47 7.71 -12.16 -3.43
N ASN A 48 8.48 -13.23 -3.30
CA ASN A 48 8.23 -14.25 -2.27
C ASN A 48 8.35 -13.67 -0.86
N ASP A 49 9.28 -12.74 -0.65
CA ASP A 49 9.43 -12.02 0.60
C ASP A 49 8.54 -10.77 0.60
N SER A 50 7.22 -10.98 0.75
CA SER A 50 6.24 -9.91 0.82
C SER A 50 5.12 -10.19 1.82
N ILE A 51 4.55 -9.12 2.37
CA ILE A 51 3.34 -9.14 3.20
C ILE A 51 2.35 -8.10 2.69
N ILE A 52 1.08 -8.50 2.64
CA ILE A 52 -0.05 -7.65 2.25
C ILE A 52 -0.93 -7.44 3.46
N ILE A 53 -1.14 -6.19 3.85
CA ILE A 53 -1.85 -5.79 5.07
C ILE A 53 -3.08 -4.97 4.68
N LYS A 54 -4.23 -5.30 5.27
CA LYS A 54 -5.46 -4.48 5.29
C LYS A 54 -5.33 -3.45 6.39
N VAL A 55 -5.00 -2.21 6.02
CA VAL A 55 -4.69 -1.17 7.00
C VAL A 55 -5.97 -0.51 7.53
N ASP A 56 -7.05 -0.57 6.77
CA ASP A 56 -8.39 -0.15 7.19
C ASP A 56 -9.00 -1.06 8.28
N ALA A 57 -8.51 -2.30 8.42
CA ALA A 57 -8.90 -3.20 9.51
C ALA A 57 -8.41 -2.72 10.89
N PHE A 58 -7.41 -1.83 10.93
CA PHE A 58 -6.98 -1.18 12.16
C PHE A 58 -8.04 -0.16 12.59
N LYS A 59 -8.68 -0.43 13.74
CA LYS A 59 -9.72 0.45 14.28
C LYS A 59 -9.20 1.87 14.40
N SER A 60 -10.01 2.83 13.96
CA SER A 60 -9.68 4.23 14.10
C SER A 60 -9.47 4.63 15.57
N PRO A 61 -8.42 5.39 15.92
CA PRO A 61 -8.22 5.98 17.24
C PRO A 61 -9.05 7.26 17.41
N ASP A 62 -10.30 7.23 16.92
CA ASP A 62 -11.28 8.31 17.00
C ASP A 62 -11.81 8.53 18.43
N THR A 63 -11.54 7.57 19.33
CA THR A 63 -11.79 7.73 20.76
C THR A 63 -10.75 8.62 21.46
N ILE A 64 -9.64 8.94 20.79
CA ILE A 64 -8.52 9.73 21.34
C ILE A 64 -8.27 11.00 20.53
N PHE A 65 -8.33 10.91 19.20
CA PHE A 65 -8.06 12.04 18.31
C PHE A 65 -9.34 12.70 17.81
N ASN A 66 -9.26 14.01 17.52
CA ASN A 66 -10.39 14.79 17.01
C ASN A 66 -10.78 14.43 15.57
N CYS A 67 -9.89 13.79 14.82
CA CYS A 67 -10.11 13.34 13.43
C CYS A 67 -10.46 14.46 12.43
N SER A 68 -10.17 15.73 12.75
CA SER A 68 -10.62 16.88 11.97
C SER A 68 -9.79 17.14 10.72
N ASN A 69 -8.54 16.65 10.68
CA ASN A 69 -7.61 16.85 9.56
C ASN A 69 -7.45 15.59 8.70
N GLY A 70 -8.01 14.45 9.13
CA GLY A 70 -7.91 13.16 8.44
C GLY A 70 -6.88 12.22 9.07
N GLU A 71 -6.34 12.54 10.25
CA GLU A 71 -5.43 11.71 11.06
C GLU A 71 -6.03 10.34 11.45
N CYS A 72 -7.36 10.22 11.33
CA CYS A 72 -8.12 9.00 11.56
C CYS A 72 -8.52 8.25 10.29
N LYS A 73 -8.05 8.70 9.12
CA LYS A 73 -8.26 7.97 7.87
C LYS A 73 -7.17 6.92 7.69
N ARG A 74 -7.46 5.88 6.90
CA ARG A 74 -6.49 4.88 6.44
C ARG A 74 -6.77 4.58 4.98
N SER A 75 -5.73 4.19 4.26
CA SER A 75 -5.92 3.54 2.97
C SER A 75 -6.31 2.08 3.15
N ASP A 76 -6.88 1.48 2.11
CA ASP A 76 -7.34 0.09 2.17
C ASP A 76 -6.19 -0.89 2.45
N PHE A 77 -5.07 -0.76 1.71
CA PHE A 77 -3.99 -1.75 1.76
C PHE A 77 -2.60 -1.13 1.87
N VAL A 78 -1.68 -1.89 2.44
CA VAL A 78 -0.24 -1.71 2.29
C VAL A 78 0.41 -3.02 1.88
N ILE A 79 1.34 -2.96 0.91
CA ILE A 79 2.20 -4.10 0.53
C ILE A 79 3.62 -3.74 0.89
N ILE A 80 4.27 -4.59 1.67
CA ILE A 80 5.69 -4.45 2.03
C ILE A 80 6.40 -5.63 1.40
N ALA A 81 7.43 -5.36 0.60
CA ALA A 81 8.13 -6.41 -0.11
C ALA A 81 9.61 -6.12 -0.24
N ASN A 82 10.39 -7.19 -0.14
CA ASN A 82 11.80 -7.21 -0.49
C ASN A 82 11.97 -7.93 -1.83
N THR A 83 12.57 -7.22 -2.77
CA THR A 83 13.11 -7.80 -3.99
C THR A 83 14.63 -7.90 -3.84
N ASP A 84 15.28 -8.68 -4.70
CA ASP A 84 16.74 -8.85 -4.69
C ASP A 84 17.52 -7.52 -4.72
N ASN A 85 16.92 -6.45 -5.28
CA ASN A 85 17.59 -5.17 -5.50
C ASN A 85 16.95 -3.99 -4.73
N LYS A 86 15.80 -4.20 -4.07
CA LYS A 86 14.99 -3.09 -3.56
C LYS A 86 14.01 -3.53 -2.48
N LYS A 87 13.92 -2.74 -1.42
CA LYS A 87 12.88 -2.81 -0.39
C LYS A 87 11.81 -1.76 -0.66
N VAL A 88 10.53 -2.13 -0.63
CA VAL A 88 9.42 -1.23 -1.02
C VAL A 88 8.25 -1.34 -0.06
N ILE A 89 7.67 -0.19 0.29
CA ILE A 89 6.36 -0.08 0.94
C ILE A 89 5.41 0.59 -0.06
N LEU A 90 4.36 -0.12 -0.47
CA LEU A 90 3.31 0.40 -1.36
C LEU A 90 2.07 0.71 -0.53
N HIS A 91 1.68 1.98 -0.45
CA HIS A 91 0.38 2.40 0.09
C HIS A 91 -0.65 2.43 -1.03
N ILE A 92 -1.76 1.72 -0.85
CA ILE A 92 -2.77 1.52 -1.89
C ILE A 92 -4.14 1.93 -1.35
N GLU A 93 -4.76 2.88 -2.04
CA GLU A 93 -6.18 3.20 -1.89
C GLU A 93 -6.94 2.74 -3.13
N MET A 94 -8.08 2.07 -2.94
CA MET A 94 -8.99 1.67 -4.00
C MET A 94 -10.25 2.53 -4.02
N LYS A 95 -10.73 2.88 -5.21
CA LYS A 95 -11.99 3.61 -5.39
C LYS A 95 -12.75 3.12 -6.62
N ALA A 96 -13.90 2.47 -6.41
CA ALA A 96 -14.82 2.06 -7.46
C ALA A 96 -15.57 3.23 -8.12
N LYS A 97 -15.61 4.38 -7.46
CA LYS A 97 -16.24 5.60 -7.94
C LYS A 97 -15.26 6.75 -7.78
N ASN A 98 -15.48 7.84 -8.51
CA ASN A 98 -14.62 9.02 -8.37
C ASN A 98 -14.62 9.51 -6.91
N GLY A 99 -13.49 9.34 -6.23
CA GLY A 99 -13.22 9.91 -4.91
C GLY A 99 -12.56 11.28 -5.03
N LYS A 100 -12.73 12.13 -4.01
CA LYS A 100 -12.00 13.41 -3.95
C LYS A 100 -10.51 13.12 -3.73
N ASN A 101 -9.65 13.72 -4.54
CA ASN A 101 -8.21 13.53 -4.45
C ASN A 101 -7.66 13.86 -3.04
N SER A 102 -8.19 14.94 -2.43
CA SER A 102 -7.83 15.35 -1.08
C SER A 102 -8.19 14.33 0.00
N ASP A 103 -9.24 13.53 -0.20
CA ASP A 103 -9.61 12.46 0.73
C ASP A 103 -8.67 11.26 0.59
N ILE A 104 -8.30 10.89 -0.64
CA ILE A 104 -7.35 9.81 -0.92
C ILE A 104 -5.97 10.16 -0.32
N ILE A 105 -5.50 11.39 -0.51
CA ILE A 105 -4.24 11.87 0.09
C ILE A 105 -4.25 11.67 1.62
N LYS A 106 -5.35 12.02 2.29
CA LYS A 106 -5.48 11.84 3.75
C LYS A 106 -5.48 10.36 4.17
N GLN A 107 -6.12 9.49 3.38
CA GLN A 107 -6.13 8.04 3.62
C GLN A 107 -4.71 7.45 3.50
N LEU A 108 -4.00 7.81 2.44
CA LEU A 108 -2.61 7.38 2.20
C LEU A 108 -1.65 7.88 3.29
N LYS A 109 -1.78 9.14 3.73
CA LYS A 109 -1.05 9.66 4.89
C LYS A 109 -1.32 8.85 6.16
N GLY A 110 -2.57 8.51 6.41
CA GLY A 110 -2.95 7.71 7.57
C GLY A 110 -2.34 6.29 7.55
N ALA A 111 -2.24 5.67 6.37
CA ALA A 111 -1.54 4.39 6.23
C ALA A 111 -0.02 4.52 6.43
N ASP A 112 0.58 5.63 6.01
CA ASP A 112 1.99 5.94 6.28
C ASP A 112 2.26 6.14 7.78
N CYS A 113 1.36 6.80 8.50
CA CYS A 113 1.40 6.87 9.96
C CYS A 113 1.30 5.49 10.63
N PHE A 114 0.47 4.58 10.09
CA PHE A 114 0.40 3.20 10.57
C PHE A 114 1.75 2.47 10.42
N ILE A 115 2.42 2.64 9.27
CA ILE A 115 3.75 2.06 9.06
C ILE A 115 4.80 2.68 10.00
N SER A 116 4.74 3.99 10.23
CA SER A 116 5.59 4.67 11.22
C SER A 116 5.38 4.13 12.64
N TYR A 117 4.14 3.79 12.98
CA TYR A 117 3.83 3.14 14.25
C TYR A 117 4.42 1.73 14.33
N CYS A 118 4.26 0.91 13.28
CA CYS A 118 4.89 -0.41 13.19
C CYS A 118 6.42 -0.32 13.31
N GLN A 119 7.04 0.65 12.62
CA GLN A 119 8.47 0.95 12.73
C GLN A 119 8.90 1.11 14.19
N LYS A 120 8.18 1.96 14.94
CA LYS A 120 8.49 2.19 16.35
C LYS A 120 8.29 0.93 17.21
N ILE A 121 7.26 0.14 16.93
CA ILE A 121 7.04 -1.14 17.63
C ILE A 121 8.19 -2.12 17.38
N GLY A 122 8.62 -2.32 16.13
CA GLY A 122 9.73 -3.24 15.85
C GLY A 122 11.07 -2.76 16.43
N GLN A 123 11.31 -1.45 16.43
CA GLN A 123 12.51 -0.87 17.07
C GLN A 123 12.56 -1.15 18.57
N GLU A 124 11.47 -0.86 19.29
CA GLU A 124 11.45 -0.93 20.75
C GLU A 124 11.22 -2.33 21.29
N PHE A 125 10.31 -3.11 20.69
CA PHE A 125 9.89 -4.40 21.23
C PHE A 125 10.64 -5.59 20.62
N TRP A 126 11.23 -5.44 19.43
CA TRP A 126 12.08 -6.46 18.80
C TRP A 126 13.58 -6.09 18.84
N ASN A 127 13.94 -4.94 19.43
CA ASN A 127 15.30 -4.41 19.46
C ASN A 127 15.95 -4.32 18.07
N GLN A 128 15.16 -3.92 17.06
CA GLN A 128 15.60 -3.79 15.68
C GLN A 128 15.67 -2.31 15.27
N PRO A 129 16.79 -1.61 15.55
CA PRO A 129 16.89 -0.16 15.35
C PRO A 129 16.67 0.30 13.91
N ASP A 130 16.99 -0.55 12.92
CA ASP A 130 16.83 -0.25 11.50
C ASP A 130 15.56 -0.87 10.88
N PHE A 131 14.62 -1.35 11.70
CA PHE A 131 13.37 -1.96 11.24
C PHE A 131 12.61 -1.04 10.29
N LEU A 132 12.38 -1.53 9.06
CA LEU A 132 11.74 -0.82 7.94
C LEU A 132 12.34 0.54 7.56
N LYS A 133 13.59 0.84 7.94
CA LYS A 133 14.19 2.16 7.75
C LYS A 133 14.56 2.49 6.29
N ASP A 134 15.05 1.50 5.55
CA ASP A 134 15.60 1.68 4.20
C ASP A 134 14.62 1.30 3.08
N TYR A 135 13.32 1.38 3.35
CA TYR A 135 12.29 1.03 2.37
C TYR A 135 11.94 2.24 1.52
N ASN A 136 11.84 2.02 0.21
CA ASN A 136 11.31 3.02 -0.70
C ASN A 136 9.79 3.03 -0.61
N THR A 137 9.21 4.15 -0.19
CA THR A 137 7.76 4.32 -0.11
C THR A 137 7.18 4.72 -1.45
N ARG A 138 6.03 4.15 -1.81
CA ARG A 138 5.23 4.54 -2.98
C ARG A 138 3.76 4.66 -2.62
N PHE A 139 3.09 5.59 -3.28
CA PHE A 139 1.67 5.89 -3.06
C PHE A 139 0.89 5.64 -4.35
N VAL A 140 -0.16 4.82 -4.27
CA VAL A 140 -0.95 4.37 -5.42
C VAL A 140 -2.44 4.53 -5.12
N ALA A 141 -3.17 5.10 -6.07
CA ALA A 141 -4.63 5.08 -6.10
C ALA A 141 -5.11 4.23 -7.29
N ILE A 142 -5.80 3.13 -6.99
CA ILE A 142 -6.40 2.26 -7.99
C ILE A 142 -7.87 2.66 -8.15
N MET A 143 -8.21 3.24 -9.30
CA MET A 143 -9.52 3.84 -9.52
C MET A 143 -10.29 3.15 -10.65
N HIS A 144 -11.60 3.03 -10.50
CA HIS A 144 -12.47 2.68 -11.62
C HIS A 144 -12.66 3.89 -12.54
N THR A 145 -11.71 4.11 -13.45
CA THR A 145 -11.78 5.19 -14.43
C THR A 145 -11.97 4.65 -15.84
N ARG A 146 -12.91 5.23 -16.59
CA ARG A 146 -12.77 5.34 -18.05
C ARG A 146 -11.69 6.39 -18.27
N ILE A 147 -10.42 5.99 -18.40
CA ILE A 147 -9.33 6.94 -18.66
C ILE A 147 -9.70 7.75 -19.90
N GLY A 148 -9.97 9.05 -19.73
CA GLY A 148 -10.08 9.97 -20.86
C GLY A 148 -8.75 9.96 -21.63
N LYS A 149 -8.81 9.85 -22.96
CA LYS A 149 -7.63 9.77 -23.84
C LYS A 149 -6.56 10.78 -23.39
N SER A 150 -5.42 10.27 -22.93
CA SER A 150 -4.28 11.11 -22.56
C SER A 150 -3.67 11.75 -23.81
N LYS A 151 -3.12 12.95 -23.68
CA LYS A 151 -2.37 13.62 -24.77
C LYS A 151 -1.30 12.66 -25.31
N THR A 152 -1.18 12.58 -26.63
CA THR A 152 -0.26 11.70 -27.37
C THR A 152 1.22 11.96 -27.10
N ARG A 153 1.56 12.98 -26.31
CA ARG A 153 2.93 13.34 -25.95
C ARG A 153 3.05 13.50 -24.44
N ALA A 154 3.70 12.53 -23.80
CA ALA A 154 4.05 12.59 -22.39
C ALA A 154 5.30 13.45 -22.21
N GLU A 155 5.21 14.52 -21.44
CA GLU A 155 6.40 15.06 -20.76
C GLU A 155 6.80 14.03 -19.70
N ARG A 156 7.77 13.18 -20.04
CA ARG A 156 8.33 12.19 -19.10
C ARG A 156 9.22 12.91 -18.10
N LYS A 157 8.63 13.56 -17.10
CA LYS A 157 9.29 13.60 -15.79
C LYS A 157 9.03 12.24 -15.14
N PRO A 158 10.06 11.45 -14.80
CA PRO A 158 9.86 10.27 -13.97
C PRO A 158 9.39 10.76 -12.60
N CYS A 159 8.09 10.69 -12.34
CA CYS A 159 7.54 10.89 -11.02
C CYS A 159 7.77 9.60 -10.23
N VAL A 160 8.40 9.72 -9.06
CA VAL A 160 8.76 8.58 -8.22
C VAL A 160 7.54 8.07 -7.44
N HIS A 161 6.50 8.92 -7.31
CA HIS A 161 5.27 8.63 -6.55
C HIS A 161 5.54 8.31 -5.08
N ASP A 162 6.50 9.00 -4.46
CA ASP A 162 7.00 8.81 -3.10
C ASP A 162 6.38 9.77 -2.06
N CYS A 163 5.38 10.55 -2.45
CA CYS A 163 4.51 11.28 -1.53
C CYS A 163 3.03 11.09 -1.89
N PRO A 164 2.10 11.18 -0.91
CA PRO A 164 0.67 11.06 -1.16
C PRO A 164 0.13 12.05 -2.19
N GLU A 165 0.65 13.27 -2.20
CA GLU A 165 0.25 14.35 -3.11
C GLU A 165 0.56 14.05 -4.57
N ASP A 166 1.63 13.31 -4.84
CA ASP A 166 2.08 12.90 -6.18
C ASP A 166 1.83 11.39 -6.43
N MET A 167 0.78 10.82 -5.83
CA MET A 167 0.45 9.39 -5.97
C MET A 167 0.26 8.94 -7.43
N LEU A 168 0.59 7.68 -7.71
CA LEU A 168 0.29 7.04 -8.99
C LEU A 168 -1.20 6.71 -9.08
N ILE A 169 -1.91 7.32 -10.04
CA ILE A 169 -3.32 7.00 -10.33
C ILE A 169 -3.38 6.01 -11.49
N ILE A 170 -3.99 4.84 -11.27
CA ILE A 170 -4.04 3.75 -12.24
C ILE A 170 -5.44 3.11 -12.30
N PRO A 171 -5.92 2.62 -13.46
CA PRO A 171 -7.21 1.96 -13.57
C PRO A 171 -7.23 0.57 -12.92
N LEU A 172 -8.44 0.12 -12.59
CA LEU A 172 -8.76 -1.18 -12.00
C LEU A 172 -8.54 -2.34 -13.01
N HIS A 173 -7.31 -2.85 -13.11
CA HIS A 173 -6.93 -3.91 -14.06
C HIS A 173 -5.95 -4.93 -13.46
N HIS A 174 -5.40 -5.82 -14.31
CA HIS A 174 -4.23 -6.64 -14.01
C HIS A 174 -2.99 -5.74 -13.96
N LEU A 175 -2.44 -5.55 -12.75
CA LEU A 175 -1.31 -4.68 -12.48
C LEU A 175 -0.04 -5.51 -12.27
N ALA A 176 1.11 -4.98 -12.65
CA ALA A 176 2.40 -5.61 -12.36
C ALA A 176 3.04 -4.92 -11.16
N PHE A 177 3.51 -5.70 -10.16
CA PHE A 177 4.14 -5.18 -8.96
C PHE A 177 5.28 -4.19 -9.28
N ASN A 178 6.17 -4.54 -10.21
CA ASN A 178 7.31 -3.70 -10.61
C ASN A 178 6.91 -2.35 -11.23
N HIS A 179 5.70 -2.25 -11.79
CA HIS A 179 5.17 -0.96 -12.24
C HIS A 179 4.89 -0.08 -11.03
N LEU A 180 4.18 -0.62 -10.04
CA LEU A 180 3.76 0.09 -8.83
C LEU A 180 4.95 0.46 -7.93
N ALA A 181 5.93 -0.43 -7.82
CA ALA A 181 7.16 -0.20 -7.05
C ALA A 181 8.06 0.90 -7.64
N GLY A 182 7.90 1.24 -8.92
CA GLY A 182 8.94 1.92 -9.69
C GLY A 182 10.11 0.98 -9.96
N LYS A 183 10.58 0.94 -11.21
CA LYS A 183 11.69 0.08 -11.63
C LYS A 183 12.93 0.24 -10.76
#